data_AF-A0A816D1E0-F1
#
_entry.id   AF-A0A816D1E0-F1
#
_cell.length_a   1.000
_cell.length_b   1.000
_cell.length_c   1.000
_cell.angle_alpha   90.00
_cell.angle_beta   90.00
_cell.angle_gamma   90.00
#
_symmetry.space_group_name_H-M   'P 1'
#
loop_
_entity.id
_entity.type
_entity.pdbx_description
1 polymer ?
#
loop_
_entity_poly.entity_id
_entity_poly.type
_entity_poly.pdbx_seq_one_letter_code
_entity_poly.pdbx_strand_id
1 'polypeptide(L)'
;MRNQLEQISKALAAWRIQAPRNTLQPGQQLEQDEALTSPNGAYRLVLQTDGNLVLYVSDNTVPANSLWTTGSFRKGPHRFEVQPDGNLVIYDGNNQASWASNTRRQNADRGRLALQDDGNLVFYDNNNQPIWATNTCCFIAPRQ
;
A
#
# COMPACT_ATOMS: atom_id res chain seq x y z
N MET A 1 17.65 13.70 -23.84
CA MET A 1 16.36 14.42 -23.93
C MET A 1 15.17 13.66 -23.35
N ARG A 2 15.05 12.32 -23.48
CA ARG A 2 13.94 11.53 -22.90
C ARG A 2 13.83 11.62 -21.36
N ASN A 3 14.94 11.59 -20.63
CA ASN A 3 14.93 11.64 -19.17
C ASN A 3 14.42 12.97 -18.59
N GLN A 4 14.61 14.10 -19.28
CA GLN A 4 14.16 15.39 -18.76
C GLN A 4 12.64 15.56 -18.89
N LEU A 5 12.06 15.05 -19.98
CA LEU A 5 10.62 15.03 -20.20
C LEU A 5 9.90 14.06 -19.24
N GLU A 6 10.52 12.93 -18.90
CA GLU A 6 9.99 12.04 -17.85
C GLU A 6 10.07 12.66 -16.45
N GLN A 7 11.17 13.34 -16.11
CA GLN A 7 11.28 14.03 -14.84
C GLN A 7 10.33 15.22 -14.73
N ILE A 8 10.12 15.96 -15.82
CA ILE A 8 9.11 17.03 -15.89
C ILE A 8 7.70 16.44 -15.82
N SER A 9 7.42 15.28 -16.46
CA SER A 9 6.13 14.58 -16.35
C SER A 9 5.84 14.13 -14.91
N LYS A 10 6.82 13.55 -14.21
CA LYS A 10 6.73 13.20 -12.78
C LYS A 10 6.53 14.44 -11.90
N ALA A 11 7.28 15.51 -12.17
CA ALA A 11 7.17 16.76 -11.43
C ALA A 11 5.81 17.45 -11.68
N LEU A 12 5.27 17.42 -12.90
CA LEU A 12 3.95 17.97 -13.23
C LEU A 12 2.80 17.09 -12.69
N ALA A 13 2.99 15.77 -12.55
CA ALA A 13 2.08 14.91 -11.81
C ALA A 13 2.03 15.26 -10.31
N ALA A 14 3.15 15.77 -9.74
CA ALA A 14 3.23 16.17 -8.34
C ALA A 14 2.48 17.47 -8.00
N TRP A 15 1.98 18.24 -8.99
CA TRP A 15 1.17 19.46 -8.77
C TRP A 15 -0.32 19.28 -9.08
N ARG A 16 -0.79 18.09 -9.48
CA ARG A 16 -2.22 17.76 -9.36
C ARG A 16 -2.48 17.43 -7.90
N ILE A 17 -3.54 18.00 -7.32
CA ILE A 17 -4.20 17.36 -6.17
C ILE A 17 -4.77 16.05 -6.73
N GLN A 18 -3.93 15.03 -6.82
CA GLN A 18 -4.34 13.68 -7.15
C GLN A 18 -5.26 13.27 -6.00
N ALA A 19 -6.51 12.93 -6.31
CA ALA A 19 -7.39 12.37 -5.29
C ALA A 19 -6.64 11.23 -4.59
N PRO A 20 -6.70 11.15 -3.24
CA PRO A 20 -5.96 10.14 -2.51
C PRO A 20 -6.25 8.76 -3.08
N ARG A 21 -5.19 8.04 -3.44
CA ARG A 21 -5.31 6.72 -4.04
C ARG A 21 -5.66 5.74 -2.92
N ASN A 22 -6.74 4.98 -3.06
CA ASN A 22 -7.13 3.96 -2.07
C ASN A 22 -6.89 2.52 -2.56
N THR A 23 -6.47 2.35 -3.82
CA THR A 23 -6.28 1.03 -4.44
C THR A 23 -4.97 0.90 -5.21
N LEU A 24 -4.40 -0.31 -5.19
CA LEU A 24 -3.36 -0.77 -6.11
C LEU A 24 -3.90 -1.96 -6.92
N GLN A 25 -3.64 -1.96 -8.22
CA GLN A 25 -3.82 -3.10 -9.10
C GLN A 25 -2.51 -3.88 -9.24
N PRO A 26 -2.56 -5.15 -9.67
CA PRO A 26 -1.37 -5.90 -10.00
C PRO A 26 -0.46 -5.17 -11.00
N GLY A 27 0.85 -5.22 -10.74
CA GLY A 27 1.88 -4.45 -11.43
C GLY A 27 2.06 -3.02 -10.91
N GLN A 28 1.23 -2.56 -9.97
CA GLN A 28 1.40 -1.26 -9.34
C GLN A 28 2.09 -1.37 -7.97
N GLN A 29 2.75 -0.28 -7.59
CA GLN A 29 3.51 -0.20 -6.36
C GLN A 29 3.22 1.07 -5.54
N LEU A 30 3.70 1.05 -4.30
CA LEU A 30 4.03 2.22 -3.50
C LEU A 30 5.55 2.29 -3.37
N GLU A 31 6.10 3.47 -3.59
CA GLU A 31 7.47 3.81 -3.20
C GLU A 31 7.54 4.25 -1.74
N GLN A 32 8.75 4.38 -1.22
CA GLN A 32 9.00 4.96 0.09
C GLN A 32 8.30 6.33 0.25
N ASP A 33 7.70 6.53 1.42
CA ASP A 33 6.88 7.68 1.82
C ASP A 33 5.55 7.86 1.06
N GLU A 34 5.26 7.00 0.08
CA GLU A 34 3.94 6.97 -0.55
C GLU A 34 2.91 6.27 0.34
N ALA A 35 1.64 6.58 0.07
CA ALA A 35 0.54 6.07 0.87
C ALA A 35 -0.70 5.76 0.03
N LEU A 36 -1.52 4.87 0.58
CA LEU A 36 -2.94 4.83 0.28
C LEU A 36 -3.73 5.53 1.38
N THR A 37 -4.85 6.14 1.01
CA THR A 37 -5.81 6.73 1.95
C THR A 37 -7.19 6.13 1.66
N SER A 38 -7.95 5.77 2.69
CA SER A 38 -9.33 5.29 2.51
C SER A 38 -10.21 6.38 1.89
N PRO A 39 -11.28 6.03 1.14
CA PRO A 39 -12.19 7.01 0.55
C PRO A 39 -12.76 8.05 1.54
N ASN A 40 -13.02 7.65 2.79
CA ASN A 40 -13.49 8.53 3.86
C ASN A 40 -12.38 9.36 4.55
N GLY A 41 -11.11 9.18 4.16
CA GLY A 41 -9.96 9.89 4.72
C GLY A 41 -9.51 9.44 6.11
N ALA A 42 -10.16 8.44 6.72
CA ALA A 42 -9.90 8.06 8.11
C ALA A 42 -8.69 7.12 8.29
N TYR A 43 -8.30 6.38 7.25
CA TYR A 43 -7.25 5.38 7.33
C TYR A 43 -6.17 5.63 6.30
N ARG A 44 -4.92 5.32 6.67
CA ARG A 44 -3.76 5.53 5.82
C ARG A 44 -2.82 4.35 5.88
N LEU A 45 -2.48 3.78 4.73
CA LEU A 45 -1.42 2.77 4.59
C LEU A 45 -0.16 3.48 4.08
N VAL A 46 0.95 3.41 4.80
CA VAL A 46 2.19 4.12 4.46
C VAL A 46 3.35 3.14 4.36
N LEU A 47 4.12 3.20 3.28
CA LEU A 47 5.42 2.56 3.21
C LEU A 47 6.47 3.53 3.79
N GLN A 48 6.89 3.28 5.02
CA GLN A 48 7.76 4.17 5.76
C GLN A 48 9.21 4.10 5.27
N THR A 49 10.00 5.12 5.64
CA THR A 49 11.43 5.22 5.28
C THR A 49 12.32 4.12 5.85
N ASP A 50 11.87 3.44 6.90
CA ASP A 50 12.56 2.31 7.53
C ASP A 50 12.21 0.95 6.89
N GLY A 51 11.38 0.97 5.84
CA GLY A 51 10.94 -0.21 5.09
C GLY A 51 9.69 -0.88 5.64
N ASN A 52 9.14 -0.37 6.73
CA ASN A 52 7.93 -0.90 7.30
C ASN A 52 6.69 -0.41 6.53
N LEU A 53 5.75 -1.31 6.24
CA LEU A 53 4.44 -0.93 5.70
C LEU A 53 3.44 -0.95 6.85
N VAL A 54 2.85 0.20 7.15
CA VAL A 54 2.01 0.40 8.34
C VAL A 54 0.67 1.00 7.98
N LEU A 55 -0.38 0.40 8.53
CA LEU A 55 -1.76 0.88 8.44
C LEU A 55 -2.10 1.68 9.70
N TYR A 56 -2.60 2.90 9.54
CA TYR A 56 -2.97 3.82 10.60
C TYR A 56 -4.45 4.18 10.57
N VAL A 57 -5.00 4.52 11.74
CA VAL A 57 -6.37 5.06 11.94
C VAL A 57 -6.45 6.60 11.89
N SER A 58 -5.43 7.25 11.33
CA SER A 58 -5.42 8.69 11.05
C SER A 58 -4.23 9.06 10.15
N ASP A 59 -4.18 10.31 9.70
CA ASP A 59 -2.99 10.88 9.02
C ASP A 59 -1.80 11.12 9.98
N ASN A 60 -2.00 11.07 11.31
CA ASN A 60 -0.91 11.17 12.27
C ASN A 60 -0.23 9.80 12.44
N THR A 61 0.82 9.55 11.63
CA THR A 61 1.52 8.26 11.51
C THR A 61 2.48 7.98 12.67
N VAL A 62 1.95 7.93 13.89
CA VAL A 62 2.69 7.56 15.11
C VAL A 62 2.33 6.13 15.56
N PRO A 63 3.21 5.42 16.29
CA PRO A 63 2.96 4.04 16.71
C PRO A 63 1.61 3.82 17.42
N ALA A 64 1.18 4.78 18.25
CA ALA A 64 -0.10 4.73 18.97
C ALA A 64 -1.34 4.68 18.06
N ASN A 65 -1.21 5.11 16.80
CA ASN A 65 -2.30 5.09 15.82
C ASN A 65 -2.18 3.92 14.83
N SER A 66 -1.20 3.03 14.99
CA SER A 66 -1.04 1.87 14.10
C SER A 66 -2.08 0.78 14.39
N LEU A 67 -2.70 0.27 13.33
CA LEU A 67 -3.64 -0.86 13.37
C LEU A 67 -2.97 -2.17 12.96
N TRP A 68 -2.05 -2.09 11.99
CA TRP A 68 -1.35 -3.25 11.45
C TRP A 68 -0.01 -2.84 10.85
N THR A 69 0.96 -3.76 10.83
CA THR A 69 2.29 -3.54 10.27
C THR A 69 2.90 -4.84 9.74
N THR A 70 3.73 -4.74 8.70
CA THR A 70 4.54 -5.87 8.20
C THR A 70 5.73 -6.22 9.09
N GLY A 71 6.23 -5.28 9.90
CA GLY A 71 7.48 -5.44 10.66
C GLY A 71 8.71 -5.58 9.78
N SER A 72 8.66 -5.08 8.53
CA SER A 72 9.65 -5.32 7.49
C SER A 72 10.78 -4.28 7.50
N PHE A 73 11.61 -4.30 8.54
CA PHE A 73 12.69 -3.33 8.67
C PHE A 73 13.93 -3.74 7.86
N ARG A 74 14.33 -2.92 6.88
CA ARG A 74 15.57 -3.12 6.09
C ARG A 74 16.21 -1.79 5.70
N LYS A 75 17.41 -1.83 5.13
CA LYS A 75 17.99 -0.65 4.49
C LYS A 75 17.29 -0.39 3.16
N GLY A 76 16.87 0.86 2.94
CA GLY A 76 16.18 1.29 1.73
C GLY A 76 17.08 1.46 0.50
N PRO A 77 16.51 1.93 -0.63
CA PRO A 77 15.11 2.30 -0.79
C PRO A 77 14.16 1.10 -0.75
N HIS A 78 12.87 1.35 -0.53
CA HIS A 78 11.84 0.32 -0.41
C HIS A 78 10.74 0.52 -1.44
N ARG A 79 10.19 -0.59 -1.93
CA ARG A 79 8.92 -0.58 -2.66
C ARG A 79 8.01 -1.68 -2.17
N PHE A 80 6.72 -1.40 -2.13
CA PHE A 80 5.67 -2.38 -1.92
C PHE A 80 4.93 -2.61 -3.24
N GLU A 81 4.83 -3.86 -3.67
CA GLU A 81 4.31 -4.23 -4.98
C GLU A 81 3.14 -5.20 -4.85
N VAL A 82 2.05 -4.92 -5.56
CA VAL A 82 1.01 -5.92 -5.85
C VAL A 82 1.46 -6.67 -7.08
N GLN A 83 1.91 -7.90 -6.93
CA GLN A 83 2.48 -8.66 -8.03
C GLN A 83 1.38 -9.24 -8.93
N PRO A 84 1.61 -9.33 -10.26
CA PRO A 84 0.71 -9.99 -11.20
C PRO A 84 0.34 -11.44 -10.87
N ASP A 85 1.16 -12.12 -10.07
CA ASP A 85 0.93 -13.50 -9.65
C ASP A 85 0.07 -13.65 -8.38
N GLY A 86 -0.47 -12.54 -7.86
CA GLY A 86 -1.33 -12.54 -6.69
C GLY A 86 -0.59 -12.48 -5.36
N ASN A 87 0.71 -12.18 -5.34
CA ASN A 87 1.45 -11.93 -4.12
C ASN A 87 1.55 -10.43 -3.80
N LEU A 88 1.62 -10.09 -2.51
CA LEU A 88 1.95 -8.74 -2.03
C LEU A 88 3.36 -8.80 -1.47
N VAL A 89 4.27 -7.96 -1.93
CA VAL A 89 5.70 -8.07 -1.55
C VAL A 89 6.31 -6.71 -1.28
N ILE A 90 7.14 -6.64 -0.24
CA ILE A 90 8.02 -5.49 0.01
C ILE A 90 9.43 -5.89 -0.37
N TYR A 91 10.05 -5.11 -1.24
CA TYR A 91 11.44 -5.27 -1.65
C TYR A 91 12.33 -4.18 -1.04
N ASP A 92 13.56 -4.57 -0.70
CA ASP A 92 14.62 -3.62 -0.36
C ASP A 92 15.39 -3.13 -1.61
N GLY A 93 16.38 -2.26 -1.40
CA GLY A 93 17.17 -1.66 -2.47
C GLY A 93 18.00 -2.65 -3.28
N ASN A 94 18.22 -3.86 -2.76
CA ASN A 94 18.89 -4.96 -3.47
C ASN A 94 17.90 -5.88 -4.18
N ASN A 95 16.63 -5.48 -4.24
CA ASN A 95 15.54 -6.28 -4.80
C ASN A 95 15.31 -7.61 -4.04
N GLN A 96 15.66 -7.67 -2.76
CA GLN A 96 15.37 -8.81 -1.90
C GLN A 96 14.02 -8.61 -1.21
N ALA A 97 13.20 -9.66 -1.19
CA ALA A 97 11.94 -9.62 -0.48
C ALA A 97 12.19 -9.52 1.03
N SER A 98 11.70 -8.45 1.64
CA SER A 98 11.74 -8.21 3.08
C SER A 98 10.50 -8.75 3.80
N TRP A 99 9.38 -8.83 3.08
CA TRP A 99 8.11 -9.39 3.52
C TRP A 99 7.29 -9.83 2.30
N ALA A 100 6.45 -10.86 2.47
CA ALA A 100 5.47 -11.29 1.48
C ALA A 100 4.17 -11.79 2.15
N SER A 101 3.03 -11.57 1.51
CA SER A 101 1.73 -12.12 1.96
C SER A 101 1.61 -13.62 1.76
N ASN A 102 2.45 -14.21 0.90
CA ASN A 102 2.42 -15.62 0.50
C ASN A 102 1.07 -16.04 -0.11
N THR A 103 0.47 -15.16 -0.92
CA THR A 103 -0.87 -15.36 -1.49
C THR A 103 -0.86 -15.68 -2.98
N ARG A 104 0.32 -16.02 -3.53
CA ARG A 104 0.50 -16.37 -4.94
C ARG A 104 -0.55 -17.38 -5.38
N ARG A 105 -1.34 -17.03 -6.39
CA ARG A 105 -2.38 -17.90 -6.95
C ARG A 105 -2.78 -17.46 -8.35
N GLN A 106 -3.34 -18.40 -9.10
CA GLN A 106 -3.99 -18.10 -10.38
C GLN A 106 -5.21 -17.18 -10.14
N ASN A 107 -5.57 -16.38 -11.15
CA ASN A 107 -6.74 -15.49 -11.16
C ASN A 107 -6.63 -14.21 -10.29
N ALA A 108 -5.43 -13.68 -10.08
CA ALA A 108 -5.21 -12.42 -9.35
C ALA A 108 -4.60 -11.30 -10.21
N ASP A 109 -4.34 -11.55 -11.51
CA ASP A 109 -3.68 -10.64 -12.45
C ASP A 109 -4.47 -9.36 -12.78
N ARG A 110 -5.76 -9.35 -12.48
CA ARG A 110 -6.68 -8.20 -12.61
C ARG A 110 -7.37 -7.88 -11.28
N GLY A 111 -6.82 -8.39 -10.18
CA GLY A 111 -7.30 -8.14 -8.84
C GLY A 111 -7.10 -6.69 -8.41
N ARG A 112 -7.34 -6.42 -7.12
CA ARG A 112 -7.00 -5.13 -6.52
C ARG A 112 -6.75 -5.24 -5.02
N LEU A 113 -5.70 -4.60 -4.54
CA LEU A 113 -5.55 -4.25 -3.14
C LEU A 113 -6.35 -2.96 -2.89
N ALA A 114 -7.21 -2.95 -1.88
CA ALA A 114 -8.06 -1.82 -1.55
C ALA A 114 -8.03 -1.52 -0.06
N LEU A 115 -7.73 -0.26 0.28
CA LEU A 115 -7.94 0.30 1.61
C LEU A 115 -9.37 0.83 1.70
N GLN A 116 -10.13 0.29 2.65
CA GLN A 116 -11.57 0.47 2.77
C GLN A 116 -11.93 1.44 3.89
N ASP A 117 -13.17 1.95 3.86
CA ASP A 117 -13.68 2.91 4.83
C ASP A 117 -13.89 2.32 6.23
N ASP A 118 -13.90 0.99 6.34
CA ASP A 118 -13.93 0.27 7.62
C ASP A 118 -12.52 0.09 8.22
N GLY A 119 -11.48 0.54 7.53
CA GLY A 119 -10.10 0.41 7.96
C GLY A 119 -9.47 -0.93 7.63
N ASN A 120 -10.09 -1.77 6.81
CA ASN A 120 -9.48 -3.00 6.32
C ASN A 120 -8.69 -2.75 5.03
N LEU A 121 -7.51 -3.35 4.94
CA LEU A 121 -6.77 -3.46 3.69
C LEU A 121 -6.97 -4.87 3.15
N VAL A 122 -7.60 -4.99 1.99
CA VAL A 122 -8.00 -6.29 1.43
C VAL A 122 -7.48 -6.43 0.01
N PHE A 123 -6.85 -7.56 -0.29
CA PHE A 123 -6.55 -7.95 -1.66
C PHE A 123 -7.67 -8.85 -2.19
N TYR A 124 -8.30 -8.42 -3.28
CA TYR A 124 -9.31 -9.17 -4.01
C TYR A 124 -8.75 -9.75 -5.29
N ASP A 125 -9.19 -10.95 -5.65
CA ASP A 125 -8.92 -11.58 -6.94
C ASP A 125 -9.84 -11.03 -8.06
N ASN A 126 -9.72 -11.59 -9.27
CA ASN A 126 -10.49 -11.15 -10.44
C ASN A 126 -12.01 -11.33 -10.28
N ASN A 127 -12.45 -12.23 -9.39
CA ASN A 127 -13.87 -12.50 -9.10
C ASN A 127 -14.37 -11.72 -7.88
N ASN A 128 -13.59 -10.74 -7.42
CA ASN A 128 -13.88 -9.96 -6.22
C ASN A 128 -13.93 -10.80 -4.94
N GLN A 129 -13.23 -11.94 -4.90
CA GLN A 129 -13.09 -12.74 -3.68
C GLN A 129 -11.88 -12.27 -2.88
N PRO A 130 -12.00 -12.07 -1.55
CA PRO A 130 -10.88 -11.68 -0.72
C PRO A 130 -9.87 -12.83 -0.63
N ILE A 131 -8.60 -12.55 -0.92
CA ILE A 131 -7.49 -13.52 -0.87
C ILE A 131 -6.53 -13.24 0.29
N TRP A 132 -6.50 -12.00 0.77
CA TRP A 132 -5.73 -11.58 1.93
C TRP A 132 -6.36 -10.34 2.56
N ALA A 133 -6.26 -10.21 3.88
CA ALA A 133 -6.71 -9.01 4.58
C ALA A 133 -5.86 -8.75 5.84
N THR A 134 -5.79 -7.49 6.25
CA THR A 134 -5.23 -7.09 7.55
C THR A 134 -6.13 -7.47 8.73
N ASN A 135 -7.41 -7.74 8.47
CA ASN A 135 -8.43 -8.05 9.48
C ASN A 135 -8.63 -6.92 10.50
N THR A 136 -8.66 -5.69 10.00
CA THR A 136 -8.77 -4.46 10.82
C THR A 136 -10.11 -3.73 10.69
N CYS A 137 -11.06 -4.26 9.89
CA CYS A 137 -12.39 -3.68 9.59
C CYS A 137 -13.26 -3.32 10.81
N CYS A 138 -12.94 -3.87 11.97
CA CYS A 138 -13.78 -3.75 13.16
C CYS A 138 -13.07 -3.01 14.31
N PHE A 139 -11.94 -2.35 14.05
CA PHE A 139 -11.38 -1.40 15.01
C PHE A 139 -12.21 -0.11 14.97
N ILE A 140 -13.27 -0.07 15.77
CA ILE A 140 -13.98 1.18 16.06
C ILE A 140 -13.00 2.07 16.83
N ALA A 141 -12.43 3.07 16.17
CA ALA A 141 -11.74 4.14 16.88
C ALA A 141 -12.74 4.78 17.88
N PRO A 142 -12.41 4.92 19.17
CA PRO A 142 -13.26 5.65 20.07
C PRO A 142 -13.42 7.07 19.52
N ARG A 143 -14.67 7.51 19.28
CA ARG A 143 -14.94 8.92 18.97
C ARG A 143 -14.47 9.75 20.16
N GLN A 144 -13.65 10.77 19.90
CA GLN A 144 -13.44 11.86 20.86
C GLN A 144 -14.70 12.72 20.96
#